data_AF-A0A1F6IUN5-F1
#
_entry.id   AF-A0A1F6IUN5-F1
#
_cell.length_a   1.000
_cell.length_b   1.000
_cell.length_c   1.000
_cell.angle_alpha   90.00
_cell.angle_beta   90.00
_cell.angle_gamma   90.00
#
_symmetry.space_group_name_H-M   'P 1'
#
loop_
_entity.id
_entity.type
_entity.pdbx_description
1 polymer ?
#
loop_
_entity_poly.entity_id
_entity_poly.type
_entity_poly.pdbx_seq_one_letter_code
_entity_poly.pdbx_strand_id
1 'polypeptide(L)'
;MLPIWNSPVEAGLFMLAIQWGAILYIRVIWEGHFYWTRWWSFKVGDILLALYGVGAAILIQDKDVTGLQGNFYWHVTLLIVGLVISIAIETRSAPGREAAISWLPSQIWHTAMFAVLFYLVLWSGILIITKFHSDPWVVTFCVLCIAGYVATVAFDNSPWQDPSPEMLINGIRR
;
A
#
# COMPACT_ATOMS: atom_id res chain seq x y z
N MET A 1 -12.36 19.04 3.72
CA MET A 1 -11.05 18.41 3.46
C MET A 1 -10.24 18.43 4.74
N LEU A 2 -9.59 17.33 5.12
CA LEU A 2 -8.61 17.38 6.22
C LEU A 2 -7.43 18.31 5.80
N PRO A 3 -6.83 19.07 6.73
CA PRO A 3 -5.77 20.04 6.40
C PRO A 3 -4.56 19.43 5.67
N ILE A 4 -4.28 18.15 5.93
CA ILE A 4 -3.17 17.39 5.34
C ILE A 4 -3.25 17.24 3.81
N TRP A 5 -4.42 17.48 3.22
CA TRP A 5 -4.62 17.39 1.77
C TRP A 5 -4.24 18.68 1.03
N ASN A 6 -3.89 19.75 1.74
CA ASN A 6 -3.46 21.01 1.13
C ASN A 6 -2.00 20.96 0.64
N SER A 7 -1.22 19.98 1.11
CA SER A 7 0.17 19.74 0.70
C SER A 7 0.33 18.27 0.32
N PRO A 8 0.51 17.93 -0.98
CA PRO A 8 0.69 16.55 -1.42
C PRO A 8 1.90 15.85 -0.78
N VAL A 9 2.93 16.62 -0.44
CA VAL A 9 4.10 16.14 0.29
C VAL A 9 3.73 15.73 1.71
N GLU A 10 2.92 16.54 2.42
CA GLU A 10 2.43 16.19 3.76
C GLU A 10 1.49 14.99 3.72
N ALA A 11 0.61 14.91 2.72
CA ALA A 11 -0.24 13.74 2.50
C ALA A 11 0.60 12.48 2.27
N GLY A 12 1.66 12.57 1.47
CA GLY A 12 2.59 11.47 1.22
C GLY A 12 3.39 11.04 2.45
N LEU A 13 3.95 12.00 3.20
CA LEU A 13 4.65 11.74 4.46
C LEU A 13 3.70 11.15 5.51
N PHE A 14 2.44 11.60 5.54
CA PHE A 14 1.41 11.05 6.41
C PHE A 14 1.05 9.61 6.01
N MET A 15 0.90 9.33 4.70
CA MET A 15 0.68 7.95 4.22
C MET A 15 1.86 7.05 4.58
N LEU A 16 3.10 7.51 4.40
CA LEU A 16 4.30 6.79 4.85
C LEU A 16 4.30 6.57 6.37
N ALA A 17 4.00 7.60 7.16
CA ALA A 17 3.98 7.52 8.62
C ALA A 17 2.87 6.61 9.14
N ILE A 18 1.70 6.59 8.51
CA ILE A 18 0.62 5.67 8.84
C ILE A 18 0.99 4.25 8.42
N GLN A 19 1.46 4.07 7.20
CA GLN A 19 1.77 2.74 6.68
C GLN A 19 2.95 2.12 7.46
N TRP A 20 4.01 2.88 7.73
CA TRP A 20 5.16 2.40 8.49
C TRP A 20 4.97 2.45 10.00
N GLY A 21 4.60 3.62 10.53
CA GLY A 21 4.50 3.84 11.98
C GLY A 21 3.38 3.02 12.61
N ALA A 22 2.21 2.91 11.96
CA ALA A 22 1.12 2.11 12.52
C ALA A 22 1.40 0.62 12.42
N ILE A 23 2.03 0.13 11.34
CA ILE A 23 2.46 -1.27 11.26
C ILE A 23 3.46 -1.60 12.37
N LEU A 24 4.51 -0.79 12.52
CA LEU A 24 5.50 -0.99 13.58
C LEU A 24 4.83 -0.95 14.97
N TYR A 25 3.94 0.01 15.20
CA TYR A 25 3.19 0.10 16.45
C TYR A 25 2.34 -1.16 16.73
N ILE A 26 1.55 -1.62 15.76
CA ILE A 26 0.70 -2.81 15.90
C ILE A 26 1.56 -4.03 16.20
N ARG A 27 2.67 -4.22 15.50
CA ARG A 27 3.53 -5.39 15.71
C ARG A 27 4.19 -5.40 17.08
N VAL A 28 4.68 -4.24 17.53
CA VAL A 28 5.36 -4.14 18.83
C VAL A 28 4.36 -4.28 19.98
N ILE A 29 3.23 -3.60 19.89
CA ILE A 29 2.28 -3.48 21.01
C ILE A 29 1.27 -4.62 21.03
N TRP A 30 0.78 -5.06 19.88
CA TRP A 30 -0.31 -6.05 19.78
C TRP A 30 0.21 -7.45 19.49
N GLU A 31 1.35 -7.57 18.80
CA GLU A 31 1.92 -8.88 18.45
C GLU A 31 3.16 -9.24 19.26
N GLY A 32 3.72 -8.30 20.02
CA GLY A 32 4.93 -8.52 20.81
C GLY A 32 6.17 -8.81 19.97
N HIS A 33 6.17 -8.42 18.69
CA HIS A 33 7.21 -8.74 17.71
C HIS A 33 8.00 -7.48 17.33
N PHE A 34 9.31 -7.46 17.62
CA PHE A 34 10.23 -6.39 17.19
C PHE A 34 11.28 -6.96 16.23
N TYR A 35 10.92 -7.12 14.96
CA TYR A 35 11.88 -7.45 13.92
C TYR A 35 11.85 -6.34 12.86
N TRP A 36 13.01 -5.70 12.65
CA TRP A 36 13.26 -4.86 11.49
C TRP A 36 13.46 -5.68 10.20
N THR A 37 13.60 -7.00 10.33
CA THR A 37 13.86 -7.90 9.21
C THR A 37 12.59 -8.14 8.40
N ARG A 38 12.80 -8.21 7.08
CA ARG A 38 11.83 -8.32 5.99
C ARG A 38 10.58 -9.10 6.39
N TRP A 39 9.52 -8.35 6.63
CA TRP A 39 8.19 -8.91 6.55
C TRP A 39 7.80 -8.97 5.08
N TRP A 40 7.10 -10.02 4.67
CA TRP A 40 6.72 -10.25 3.27
C TRP A 40 5.86 -9.12 2.66
N SER A 41 5.25 -8.33 3.53
CA SER A 41 4.45 -7.12 3.31
C SER A 41 5.22 -5.81 3.51
N PHE A 42 6.56 -5.86 3.59
CA PHE A 42 7.43 -4.69 3.76
C PHE A 42 8.60 -4.75 2.77
N LYS A 43 8.32 -4.36 1.54
CA LYS A 43 9.24 -4.35 0.40
C LYS A 43 9.51 -2.93 -0.07
N VAL A 44 10.59 -2.79 -0.84
CA VAL A 44 10.87 -1.56 -1.60
C VAL A 44 9.66 -1.14 -2.44
N GLY A 45 8.88 -2.11 -2.92
CA GLY A 45 7.61 -1.86 -3.61
C GLY A 45 6.64 -1.00 -2.82
N ASP A 46 6.52 -1.20 -1.51
CA ASP A 46 5.48 -0.54 -0.71
C ASP A 46 5.83 0.94 -0.50
N ILE A 47 7.13 1.24 -0.45
CA ILE A 47 7.66 2.61 -0.49
C ILE A 47 7.30 3.26 -1.83
N LEU A 48 7.47 2.54 -2.94
CA LEU A 48 7.11 3.04 -4.26
C LEU A 48 5.59 3.28 -4.38
N LEU A 49 4.77 2.43 -3.76
CA LEU A 49 3.31 2.59 -3.75
C LEU A 49 2.87 3.77 -2.87
N ALA A 50 3.53 4.01 -1.75
CA ALA A 50 3.31 5.21 -0.94
C ALA A 50 3.77 6.49 -1.67
N LEU A 51 4.90 6.44 -2.36
CA LEU A 51 5.40 7.53 -3.21
C LEU A 51 4.45 7.82 -4.37
N TYR A 52 3.86 6.78 -4.98
CA TYR A 52 2.77 6.96 -5.94
C TYR A 52 1.63 7.78 -5.35
N GLY A 53 1.30 7.53 -4.07
CA GLY A 53 0.27 8.29 -3.34
C GLY A 53 0.48 9.79 -3.37
N VAL A 54 1.74 10.25 -3.24
CA VAL A 54 2.11 11.67 -3.36
C VAL A 54 1.76 12.19 -4.74
N GLY A 55 2.20 11.49 -5.79
CA GLY A 55 1.97 11.89 -7.18
C GLY A 55 0.48 11.92 -7.54
N ALA A 56 -0.27 10.91 -7.11
CA ALA A 56 -1.71 10.84 -7.28
C ALA A 56 -2.42 12.01 -6.56
N ALA A 57 -2.02 12.35 -5.34
CA ALA A 57 -2.58 13.50 -4.62
C ALA A 57 -2.36 14.82 -5.40
N ILE A 58 -1.17 15.05 -5.97
CA ILE A 58 -0.88 16.20 -6.85
C ILE A 58 -1.84 16.20 -8.06
N LEU A 59 -2.03 15.04 -8.70
CA LEU A 59 -2.91 14.93 -9.87
C LEU A 59 -4.39 15.20 -9.56
N ILE A 60 -4.81 14.97 -8.30
CA ILE A 60 -6.20 15.06 -7.86
C ILE A 60 -6.53 16.44 -7.28
N GLN A 61 -5.57 17.14 -6.67
CA GLN A 61 -5.80 18.35 -5.86
C GLN A 61 -6.60 19.45 -6.57
N ASP A 62 -6.38 19.65 -7.87
CA ASP A 62 -6.98 20.76 -8.64
C ASP A 62 -7.97 20.28 -9.72
N LYS A 63 -8.48 19.06 -9.62
CA LYS A 63 -9.39 18.51 -10.64
C LYS A 63 -10.83 18.59 -10.17
N ASP A 64 -11.65 19.32 -10.91
CA ASP A 64 -13.11 19.21 -10.81
C ASP A 64 -13.52 17.78 -11.14
N VAL A 65 -13.95 17.08 -10.10
CA VAL A 65 -14.38 15.69 -10.16
C VAL A 65 -15.86 15.66 -10.55
N THR A 66 -16.15 15.41 -11.83
CA THR A 66 -17.51 15.39 -12.37
C THR A 66 -17.88 14.02 -12.95
N GLY A 67 -19.19 13.77 -13.09
CA GLY A 67 -19.70 12.51 -13.66
C GLY A 67 -19.40 11.30 -12.79
N LEU A 68 -18.95 10.20 -13.41
CA LEU A 68 -18.70 8.92 -12.74
C LEU A 68 -17.67 9.04 -11.60
N GLN A 69 -16.66 9.89 -11.76
CA GLN A 69 -15.61 10.09 -10.77
C GLN A 69 -16.09 10.84 -9.52
N GLY A 70 -17.21 11.57 -9.61
CA GLY A 70 -17.83 12.24 -8.45
C GLY A 70 -18.88 11.38 -7.75
N ASN A 71 -19.20 10.21 -8.31
CA ASN A 71 -20.25 9.33 -7.79
C ASN A 71 -19.72 8.51 -6.59
N PHE A 72 -20.45 8.52 -5.48
CA PHE A 72 -20.10 7.75 -4.29
C PHE A 72 -20.00 6.24 -4.55
N TYR A 73 -20.94 5.65 -5.30
CA TYR A 73 -20.94 4.22 -5.59
C TYR A 73 -19.77 3.78 -6.47
N TRP A 74 -19.26 4.70 -7.29
CA TRP A 74 -18.06 4.46 -8.08
C TRP A 74 -16.83 4.27 -7.18
N HIS A 75 -16.65 5.16 -6.20
CA HIS A 75 -15.55 5.06 -5.23
C HIS A 75 -15.66 3.82 -4.35
N VAL A 76 -16.86 3.47 -3.90
CA VAL A 76 -17.10 2.22 -3.15
C VAL A 76 -16.72 1.01 -4.00
N THR A 77 -17.09 0.99 -5.29
CA THR A 77 -16.74 -0.10 -6.21
C THR A 77 -15.23 -0.22 -6.37
N LEU A 78 -14.53 0.89 -6.59
CA LEU A 78 -13.07 0.90 -6.70
C LEU A 78 -12.38 0.43 -5.41
N LEU A 79 -12.91 0.81 -4.24
CA LEU A 79 -12.40 0.35 -2.96
C LEU A 79 -12.59 -1.17 -2.76
N ILE A 80 -13.76 -1.70 -3.13
CA ILE A 80 -14.01 -3.15 -3.10
C ILE A 80 -13.03 -3.88 -4.03
N VAL A 81 -12.83 -3.38 -5.25
CA VAL A 81 -11.85 -3.96 -6.20
C VAL A 81 -10.44 -3.91 -5.62
N GLY A 82 -10.04 -2.78 -5.04
CA GLY A 82 -8.74 -2.65 -4.36
C GLY A 82 -8.57 -3.64 -3.21
N LEU A 83 -9.62 -3.86 -2.41
CA LEU A 83 -9.62 -4.84 -1.33
C LEU A 83 -9.49 -6.29 -1.85
N VAL A 84 -10.24 -6.65 -2.90
CA VAL A 84 -10.14 -7.97 -3.54
C VAL A 84 -8.74 -8.22 -4.09
N ILE A 85 -8.15 -7.22 -4.77
CA ILE A 85 -6.76 -7.31 -5.28
C ILE A 85 -5.79 -7.48 -4.11
N SER A 86 -5.95 -6.69 -3.04
CA SER A 86 -5.08 -6.79 -1.87
C SER A 86 -5.14 -8.18 -1.25
N ILE A 87 -6.35 -8.73 -1.02
CA ILE A 87 -6.52 -10.08 -0.47
C ILE A 87 -5.92 -11.12 -1.43
N ALA A 88 -6.09 -10.98 -2.74
CA ALA A 88 -5.53 -11.91 -3.72
C ALA A 88 -3.99 -11.91 -3.71
N ILE A 89 -3.36 -10.74 -3.55
CA ILE A 89 -1.90 -10.64 -3.41
C ILE A 89 -1.46 -11.25 -2.09
N GLU A 90 -2.12 -10.88 -0.99
CA GLU A 90 -1.83 -11.38 0.36
C GLU A 90 -1.91 -12.92 0.41
N THR A 91 -2.96 -13.50 -0.17
CA THR A 91 -3.17 -14.96 -0.21
C THR A 91 -2.23 -15.69 -1.15
N ARG A 92 -1.87 -15.11 -2.30
CA ARG A 92 -0.91 -15.72 -3.25
C ARG A 92 0.50 -15.78 -2.67
N SER A 93 0.86 -14.82 -1.82
CA SER A 93 2.19 -14.72 -1.22
C SER A 93 2.40 -15.64 -0.01
N ALA A 94 1.38 -16.38 0.44
CA ALA A 94 1.49 -17.38 1.51
C ALA A 94 1.74 -18.79 0.92
N PRO A 95 2.91 -19.43 1.16
CA PRO A 95 3.17 -20.78 0.66
C PRO A 95 2.54 -21.87 1.55
N GLY A 96 1.67 -22.72 1.00
CA GLY A 96 1.20 -23.97 1.63
C GLY A 96 -0.21 -23.95 2.25
N ARG A 97 -0.60 -25.06 2.92
CA ARG A 97 -1.91 -25.26 3.60
C ARG A 97 -2.16 -24.33 4.80
N GLU A 98 -1.19 -23.47 5.12
CA GLU A 98 -1.32 -22.34 6.06
C GLU A 98 -2.03 -21.13 5.42
N ALA A 99 -2.62 -21.31 4.22
CA ALA A 99 -3.65 -20.43 3.66
C ALA A 99 -4.86 -20.20 4.58
N ALA A 100 -4.94 -20.88 5.73
CA ALA A 100 -5.56 -20.33 6.92
C ALA A 100 -4.69 -19.16 7.45
N ILE A 101 -4.75 -18.06 6.70
CA ILE A 101 -4.23 -16.73 7.01
C ILE A 101 -4.23 -16.56 8.52
N SER A 102 -3.05 -16.45 9.13
CA SER A 102 -2.96 -15.92 10.47
C SER A 102 -3.38 -14.46 10.35
N TRP A 103 -4.68 -14.17 10.45
CA TRP A 103 -5.27 -12.82 10.40
C TRP A 103 -4.83 -11.99 11.61
N LEU A 104 -3.51 -11.88 11.76
CA LEU A 104 -2.85 -11.09 12.76
C LEU A 104 -3.24 -9.63 12.49
N PRO A 105 -3.40 -8.84 13.56
CA PRO A 105 -3.81 -7.44 13.44
C PRO A 105 -2.97 -6.65 12.42
N SER A 106 -1.67 -6.91 12.33
CA SER A 106 -0.79 -6.22 11.39
C SER A 106 -1.04 -6.62 9.94
N GLN A 107 -1.39 -7.88 9.64
CA GLN A 107 -1.74 -8.34 8.27
C GLN A 107 -3.08 -7.77 7.81
N ILE A 108 -4.07 -7.73 8.71
CA ILE A 108 -5.36 -7.08 8.44
C ILE A 108 -5.14 -5.61 8.13
N TRP A 109 -4.35 -4.91 8.95
CA TRP A 109 -4.01 -3.51 8.74
C TRP A 109 -3.28 -3.30 7.41
N HIS A 110 -2.29 -4.13 7.11
CA HIS A 110 -1.55 -4.07 5.85
C HIS A 110 -2.47 -4.24 4.64
N THR A 111 -3.34 -5.25 4.66
CA THR A 111 -4.34 -5.52 3.62
C THR A 111 -5.30 -4.34 3.44
N ALA A 112 -5.78 -3.75 4.55
CA ALA A 112 -6.66 -2.59 4.50
C ALA A 112 -5.95 -1.36 3.88
N MET A 113 -4.69 -1.13 4.23
CA MET A 113 -3.91 -0.03 3.66
C MET A 113 -3.62 -0.23 2.17
N PHE A 114 -3.30 -1.46 1.77
CA PHE A 114 -3.11 -1.79 0.35
C PHE A 114 -4.40 -1.61 -0.45
N ALA A 115 -5.55 -1.97 0.10
CA ALA A 115 -6.84 -1.71 -0.53
C ALA A 115 -7.05 -0.21 -0.84
N VAL A 116 -6.70 0.66 0.11
CA VAL A 116 -6.76 2.13 -0.06
C VAL A 116 -5.78 2.60 -1.13
N LEU A 117 -4.55 2.07 -1.16
CA LEU A 117 -3.56 2.42 -2.17
C LEU A 117 -3.97 1.93 -3.57
N PHE A 118 -4.54 0.74 -3.70
CA PHE A 118 -5.06 0.24 -4.98
C PHE A 118 -6.28 1.04 -5.45
N TYR A 119 -7.18 1.40 -4.54
CA TYR A 119 -8.26 2.35 -4.83
C TYR A 119 -7.68 3.63 -5.44
N LEU A 120 -6.65 4.20 -4.80
CA LEU A 120 -6.00 5.41 -5.27
C LEU A 120 -5.43 5.21 -6.68
N VAL A 121 -4.65 4.14 -6.90
CA VAL A 121 -4.08 3.77 -8.20
C VAL A 121 -5.15 3.63 -9.28
N LEU A 122 -6.25 2.94 -9.01
CA LEU A 122 -7.32 2.75 -9.98
C LEU A 122 -8.01 4.08 -10.31
N TRP A 123 -8.27 4.90 -9.30
CA TRP A 123 -8.92 6.18 -9.49
C TRP A 123 -8.03 7.20 -10.22
N SER A 124 -6.80 7.41 -9.76
CA SER A 124 -5.85 8.33 -10.40
C SER A 124 -5.33 7.80 -11.73
N GLY A 125 -5.25 6.48 -11.92
CA GLY A 125 -4.91 5.86 -13.19
C GLY A 125 -5.89 6.24 -14.30
N ILE A 126 -7.18 6.31 -14.00
CA ILE A 126 -8.18 6.80 -14.96
C ILE A 126 -7.95 8.27 -15.29
N LEU A 127 -7.60 9.11 -14.31
CA LEU A 127 -7.26 10.52 -14.57
C LEU A 127 -6.03 10.66 -15.46
N ILE A 128 -4.99 9.85 -15.23
CA ILE A 128 -3.78 9.83 -16.04
C ILE A 128 -4.10 9.45 -17.50
N ILE A 129 -4.96 8.44 -17.72
CA ILE A 129 -5.32 7.97 -19.06
C ILE A 129 -6.27 8.93 -19.78
N THR A 130 -7.24 9.50 -19.06
CA THR A 130 -8.34 10.29 -19.67
C THR A 130 -8.04 11.78 -19.77
N LYS A 131 -7.13 12.32 -18.95
CA LYS A 131 -6.77 13.74 -18.94
C LYS A 131 -5.26 13.89 -19.20
N PHE A 132 -4.88 13.83 -20.48
CA PHE A 132 -3.53 14.07 -21.02
C PHE A 132 -2.95 15.48 -20.76
N HIS A 133 -3.70 16.37 -20.09
CA HIS A 133 -3.25 17.72 -19.71
C HIS A 133 -2.63 17.79 -18.31
N SER A 134 -2.27 16.65 -17.72
CA SER A 134 -1.56 16.60 -16.45
C SER A 134 -0.08 16.91 -16.66
N ASP A 135 0.60 17.49 -15.67
CA ASP A 135 2.04 17.77 -15.75
C ASP A 135 2.79 16.47 -16.11
N PRO A 136 3.51 16.42 -17.26
CA PRO A 136 4.15 15.22 -17.74
C PRO A 136 5.17 14.64 -16.75
N TRP A 137 5.76 15.46 -15.88
CA TRP A 137 6.68 14.99 -14.86
C TRP A 137 5.97 14.18 -13.76
N VAL A 138 4.81 14.65 -13.30
CA VAL A 138 4.02 13.95 -12.28
C VAL A 138 3.49 12.62 -12.81
N VAL A 139 3.03 12.61 -14.07
CA VAL A 139 2.60 11.38 -14.74
C VAL A 139 3.76 10.39 -14.87
N THR A 140 4.93 10.85 -15.33
CA THR A 140 6.13 10.01 -15.46
C THR A 140 6.54 9.43 -14.10
N PHE A 141 6.54 10.25 -13.04
CA PHE A 141 6.84 9.82 -11.68
C PHE A 141 5.86 8.73 -11.20
N CYS A 142 4.56 8.92 -11.41
CA CYS A 142 3.53 7.94 -11.05
C CYS A 142 3.72 6.62 -11.81
N VAL A 143 4.00 6.67 -13.11
CA VAL A 143 4.27 5.49 -13.94
C VAL A 143 5.52 4.75 -13.45
N LEU A 144 6.60 5.46 -13.13
CA LEU A 144 7.82 4.85 -12.58
C LEU A 144 7.58 4.19 -11.23
N CYS A 145 6.78 4.80 -10.35
CA CYS A 145 6.42 4.21 -9.06
C CYS A 145 5.62 2.90 -9.23
N ILE A 146 4.60 2.88 -10.11
CA ILE A 146 3.84 1.66 -10.40
C ILE A 146 4.74 0.61 -11.06
N ALA A 147 5.51 0.98 -12.08
CA ALA A 147 6.39 0.06 -12.79
C ALA A 147 7.42 -0.55 -11.85
N GLY A 148 8.01 0.26 -10.96
CA GLY A 148 8.92 -0.20 -9.92
C GLY A 148 8.22 -1.11 -8.92
N TYR A 149 7.01 -0.79 -8.45
CA TYR A 149 6.22 -1.67 -7.59
C TYR A 149 5.96 -3.02 -8.27
N VAL A 150 5.44 -3.03 -9.50
CA VAL A 150 5.17 -4.24 -10.28
C VAL A 150 6.45 -5.04 -10.49
N ALA A 151 7.57 -4.40 -10.81
CA ALA A 151 8.87 -5.06 -10.94
C ALA A 151 9.30 -5.70 -9.62
N THR A 152 9.17 -4.99 -8.48
CA THR A 152 9.51 -5.56 -7.18
C THR A 152 8.64 -6.75 -6.82
N VAL A 153 7.35 -6.76 -7.18
CA VAL A 153 6.44 -7.89 -6.98
C VAL A 153 6.78 -9.05 -7.92
N ALA A 154 7.08 -8.77 -9.18
CA ALA A 154 7.36 -9.78 -10.20
C ALA A 154 8.71 -10.50 -10.02
N PHE A 155 9.72 -9.78 -9.53
CA PHE A 155 11.06 -10.31 -9.26
C PHE A 155 11.30 -10.70 -7.81
N ASP A 156 10.24 -10.68 -6.98
CA ASP A 156 10.35 -11.11 -5.61
C ASP A 156 10.52 -12.63 -5.52
N ASN A 157 11.78 -13.04 -5.45
CA ASN A 157 12.19 -14.43 -5.19
C ASN A 157 12.61 -14.62 -3.72
N SER A 158 12.22 -13.71 -2.83
CA SER A 158 12.61 -13.80 -1.42
C SER A 158 12.02 -15.07 -0.81
N PRO A 159 12.83 -16.00 -0.30
CA PRO A 159 12.29 -17.16 0.39
C PRO A 159 11.52 -16.69 1.62
N TRP A 160 10.38 -17.32 1.85
CA TRP A 160 9.58 -17.11 3.05
C TRP A 160 10.47 -17.37 4.28
N GLN A 161 10.71 -16.32 5.06
CA GLN A 161 11.28 -16.48 6.39
C GLN A 161 10.11 -16.67 7.34
N ASP A 162 9.83 -17.94 7.63
CA ASP A 162 8.97 -18.32 8.74
C ASP A 162 9.51 -17.63 10.00
N PRO A 163 8.71 -16.86 10.76
CA PRO A 163 9.08 -16.56 12.13
C PRO A 163 8.95 -17.85 12.95
N SER A 164 9.92 -18.76 12.80
CA SER A 164 9.95 -19.94 13.65
C SER A 164 10.03 -19.49 15.12
N PRO A 165 9.36 -20.18 16.06
CA PRO A 165 9.45 -19.89 17.50
C PRO A 165 10.88 -19.78 18.04
N GLU A 166 11.86 -20.37 17.34
CA GLU A 166 13.27 -20.31 17.70
C GLU A 166 13.90 -18.93 17.42
N MET A 167 13.47 -18.21 16.39
CA MET A 167 13.88 -16.81 16.18
C MET A 167 13.25 -15.85 17.19
N LEU A 168 12.03 -16.15 17.64
CA LEU A 168 11.32 -15.46 18.74
C LEU A 168 12.08 -15.56 20.06
N ILE A 169 12.57 -16.75 20.40
CA ILE A 169 13.28 -17.01 21.66
C ILE A 169 14.70 -16.42 21.64
N ASN A 170 15.38 -16.43 20.49
CA ASN A 170 16.74 -15.92 20.38
C ASN A 170 16.84 -14.39 20.23
N GLY A 171 15.79 -13.72 19.75
CA GLY A 171 15.73 -12.25 19.68
C GLY A 171 15.52 -11.57 21.04
N ILE A 172 14.84 -12.23 21.99
CA ILE A 172 14.62 -11.72 23.36
C ILE A 172 15.89 -11.83 24.24
N ARG A 173 16.86 -12.65 23.82
CA ARG A 173 18.11 -12.90 24.57
C ARG A 173 19.30 -12.01 24.17
N ARG A 174 19.12 -11.02 23.29
CA ARG A 174 20.17 -10.06 22.91
C ARG A 174 19.83 -8.65 23.35
#